data_AF-A0A959GB58-F1
#
_entry.id   AF-A0A959GB58-F1
#
_cell.length_a   1.000
_cell.length_b   1.000
_cell.length_c   1.000
_cell.angle_alpha   90.00
_cell.angle_beta   90.00
_cell.angle_gamma   90.00
#
_symmetry.space_group_name_H-M   'P 1'
#
loop_
_entity.id
_entity.type
_entity.pdbx_description
1 polymer ?
#
loop_
_entity_poly.entity_id
_entity_poly.type
_entity_poly.pdbx_seq_one_letter_code
_entity_poly.pdbx_strand_id
1 'polypeptide(L)' 'MLTDIHPKLPMRDKTATKEFYLNQLGFEEFGSADFDGYLMVQKDNIQIH' A
#
# COMPACT_ATOMS: atom_id res chain seq x y z
N MET A 1 -19.51 -2.69 13.40
CA MET A 1 -18.69 -1.58 13.92
C MET A 1 -17.58 -1.36 12.91
N LEU A 2 -17.25 -0.12 12.57
CA LEU A 2 -16.06 0.16 11.74
C LEU A 2 -14.84 0.02 12.65
N THR A 3 -14.00 -0.98 12.39
CA THR A 3 -12.84 -1.29 13.23
C THR A 3 -11.58 -0.58 12.74
N ASP A 4 -11.49 -0.28 11.44
CA ASP A 4 -10.29 0.22 10.79
C ASP A 4 -10.63 1.20 9.66
N ILE A 5 -9.68 2.10 9.36
CA ILE A 5 -9.75 3.04 8.24
C ILE A 5 -8.44 2.94 7.46
N HIS A 6 -8.54 2.73 6.14
CA HIS A 6 -7.38 2.60 5.26
C HIS A 6 -7.36 3.79 4.29
N PRO A 7 -6.39 4.73 4.40
CA PRO A 7 -6.29 5.83 3.47
C PRO A 7 -5.97 5.33 2.06
N LYS A 8 -6.63 5.94 1.07
CA LYS A 8 -6.34 5.71 -0.35
C LYS A 8 -5.55 6.88 -0.91
N LEU A 9 -4.28 6.66 -1.26
CA LEU A 9 -3.39 7.73 -1.70
C LEU A 9 -3.21 7.71 -3.23
N PRO A 10 -3.27 8.85 -3.90
CA PRO A 10 -3.03 8.89 -5.35
C PRO A 10 -1.57 8.56 -5.65
N MET A 11 -1.36 7.72 -6.64
CA MET A 11 -0.04 7.36 -7.14
C MET A 11 0.11 7.83 -8.58
N ARG A 12 1.22 8.51 -8.88
CA ARG A 12 1.55 8.91 -10.26
C ARG A 12 2.32 7.84 -11.02
N ASP A 13 3.19 7.13 -10.31
CA ASP A 13 3.99 6.01 -10.81
C ASP A 13 3.92 4.88 -9.77
N LYS A 14 3.37 3.73 -10.16
CA LYS A 14 3.17 2.58 -9.26
C LYS A 14 4.49 1.95 -8.82
N THR A 15 5.46 1.84 -9.73
CA THR A 15 6.76 1.23 -9.45
C THR A 15 7.54 2.07 -8.45
N ALA A 16 7.65 3.38 -8.69
CA ALA A 16 8.33 4.29 -7.77
C ALA A 16 7.66 4.33 -6.39
N THR A 17 6.32 4.31 -6.37
CA THR A 17 5.56 4.29 -5.10
C THR A 17 5.78 2.98 -4.33
N LYS A 18 5.79 1.84 -5.02
CA LYS A 18 6.05 0.52 -4.43
C LYS A 18 7.45 0.45 -3.84
N GLU A 19 8.48 0.88 -4.57
CA GLU A 19 9.86 0.89 -4.05
C GLU A 19 10.01 1.77 -2.80
N PHE A 20 9.35 2.93 -2.78
CA PHE A 20 9.36 3.82 -1.63
C PHE A 20 8.78 3.14 -0.38
N TYR A 21 7.59 2.55 -0.49
CA TYR A 21 6.96 1.89 0.65
C TYR A 21 7.72 0.64 1.09
N LEU A 22 8.09 -0.24 0.16
CA LEU A 22 8.69 -1.54 0.51
C LEU A 22 10.14 -1.40 0.96
N ASN A 23 10.98 -0.69 0.20
CA ASN A 23 12.43 -0.70 0.41
C ASN A 23 12.92 0.42 1.33
N GLN A 24 12.22 1.56 1.37
CA GLN A 24 12.66 2.70 2.19
C GLN A 24 11.89 2.78 3.51
N LEU A 25 10.57 2.57 3.47
CA LEU A 25 9.73 2.67 4.66
C LEU A 25 9.49 1.32 5.36
N GLY A 26 9.87 0.19 4.74
CA GLY A 26 9.73 -1.14 5.33
C GLY A 26 8.28 -1.57 5.49
N PHE A 27 7.42 -1.20 4.55
CA PHE A 27 6.10 -1.79 4.39
C PHE A 27 6.23 -3.13 3.66
N GLU A 28 5.19 -3.94 3.74
CA GLU A 28 5.02 -5.16 2.96
C GLU A 28 3.83 -5.01 2.03
N GLU A 29 3.87 -5.70 0.89
CA GLU A 29 2.74 -5.74 -0.04
C GLU A 29 1.59 -6.53 0.60
N PHE A 30 0.37 -5.98 0.54
CA PHE A 30 -0.82 -6.59 1.12
C PHE A 30 -1.73 -7.14 0.02
N GLY A 31 -2.12 -8.40 0.16
CA GLY A 31 -2.90 -9.14 -0.84
C GLY A 31 -2.04 -9.83 -1.88
N SER A 32 -2.69 -10.63 -2.74
CA SER A 32 -2.02 -11.50 -3.72
C SER A 32 -2.30 -11.13 -5.17
N ALA A 33 -3.17 -10.16 -5.41
CA ALA A 33 -3.59 -9.76 -6.75
C ALA A 33 -2.90 -8.46 -7.15
N ASP A 34 -2.09 -8.55 -8.21
CA ASP A 34 -1.47 -7.38 -8.83
C ASP A 34 -2.46 -6.75 -9.82
N PHE A 35 -3.24 -5.77 -9.33
CA PHE A 35 -4.16 -5.02 -10.17
C PHE A 35 -3.48 -3.78 -10.75
N ASP A 36 -3.70 -3.52 -12.04
CA ASP A 36 -3.17 -2.33 -12.69
C ASP A 36 -3.71 -1.05 -12.01
N GLY A 37 -2.81 -0.11 -11.71
CA GLY A 37 -3.13 1.13 -11.01
C GLY A 37 -3.49 1.01 -9.51
N TYR A 38 -3.38 -0.17 -8.90
CA TYR A 38 -3.68 -0.38 -7.48
C TYR A 38 -2.47 -0.94 -6.73
N LEU A 39 -2.23 -0.44 -5.52
CA LEU A 39 -1.16 -0.90 -4.64
C LEU A 39 -1.70 -0.88 -3.21
N MET A 40 -1.71 -2.04 -2.57
CA MET A 40 -2.00 -2.15 -1.15
C MET A 40 -0.73 -2.53 -0.42
N VAL A 41 -0.41 -1.79 0.63
CA VAL A 41 0.76 -2.05 1.48
C VAL A 41 0.35 -1.98 2.94
N GLN A 42 1.02 -2.77 3.77
CA GLN A 42 0.79 -2.82 5.20
C GLN A 42 2.09 -2.65 5.98
N LYS A 43 1.99 -2.03 7.15
CA LYS A 43 3.04 -2.01 8.17
C LYS A 43 2.40 -1.88 9.53
N ASP A 44 2.80 -2.76 10.45
CA ASP A 44 2.19 -2.88 11.78
C ASP A 44 0.66 -3.02 11.67
N ASN A 45 -0.11 -2.10 12.25
CA ASN A 45 -1.58 -2.11 12.22
C ASN A 45 -2.15 -1.13 11.17
N ILE A 46 -1.35 -0.66 10.22
CA ILE A 46 -1.75 0.33 9.20
C ILE A 46 -1.71 -0.31 7.82
N GLN A 47 -2.77 -0.09 7.04
CA GLN A 47 -2.82 -0.43 5.61
C GLN A 47 -3.10 0.84 4.79
N ILE A 48 -2.43 0.95 3.63
CA ILE A 48 -2.59 2.04 2.66
C ILE A 48 -2.94 1.43 1.31
N HIS A 49 -3.96 1.99 0.65
CA HIS A 49 -4.54 1.50 -0.61
C HIS A 49 -4.42 2.52 -1.76
#